data_AF-A0A562WBC8-F1
#
_entry.id   AF-A0A562WBC8-F1
#
_cell.length_a   1.000
_cell.length_b   1.000
_cell.length_c   1.000
_cell.angle_alpha   90.00
_cell.angle_beta   90.00
_cell.angle_gamma   90.00
#
_symmetry.space_group_name_H-M   'P 1'
#
loop_
_entity.id
_entity.type
_entity.pdbx_description
1 polymer ?
#
loop_
_entity_poly.entity_id
_entity_poly.type
_entity_poly.pdbx_seq_one_letter_code
_entity_poly.pdbx_strand_id
1 'polypeptide(L)'
;MTVAEPRLLRPPAILARGGGVALLHNGIIDGPHGLMMVIDILEEPGSGALRTPTWKGPGLPSPLTVTATGPAGDVVTPKVITSDGGPGYHRFVITFGRYGKPPRVSPRGTRITVSLDPPGLTETVDLTGR
;
A
#
# COMPACT_ATOMS: atom_id res chain seq x y z
N MET A 1 -11.11 -20.14 -21.21
CA MET A 1 -11.15 -19.15 -20.12
C MET A 1 -9.98 -18.22 -20.33
N THR A 2 -10.20 -16.99 -20.80
CA THR A 2 -9.15 -15.98 -20.97
C THR A 2 -8.84 -15.38 -19.61
N VAL A 3 -7.59 -15.49 -19.16
CA VAL A 3 -7.11 -14.79 -17.96
C VAL A 3 -7.03 -13.32 -18.33
N ALA A 4 -7.79 -12.46 -17.65
CA ALA A 4 -7.73 -11.03 -17.89
C ALA A 4 -6.31 -10.51 -17.63
N GLU A 5 -5.78 -9.73 -18.57
CA GLU A 5 -4.46 -9.12 -18.43
C GLU A 5 -4.46 -8.11 -17.26
N PRO A 6 -3.34 -7.99 -16.52
CA PRO A 6 -3.20 -6.97 -15.50
C PRO A 6 -3.37 -5.56 -16.06
N ARG A 7 -4.20 -4.74 -15.43
CA ARG A 7 -4.48 -3.36 -15.86
C ARG A 7 -3.95 -2.36 -14.84
N LEU A 8 -3.18 -1.37 -15.28
CA LEU A 8 -2.79 -0.24 -14.44
C LEU A 8 -4.00 0.67 -14.16
N LEU A 9 -4.36 0.85 -12.90
CA LEU A 9 -5.47 1.72 -12.46
C LEU A 9 -5.00 3.13 -12.12
N ARG A 10 -3.83 3.24 -11.50
CA ARG A 10 -3.22 4.51 -11.08
C ARG A 10 -1.73 4.47 -11.39
N PRO A 11 -1.17 5.50 -12.05
CA PRO A 11 0.27 5.63 -12.24
C PRO A 11 0.96 5.95 -10.90
N PRO A 12 2.30 5.82 -10.81
CA PRO A 12 3.04 6.19 -9.61
C PRO A 12 2.79 7.64 -9.16
N ALA A 13 2.65 7.86 -7.85
CA ALA A 13 2.49 9.18 -7.27
C ALA A 13 2.97 9.25 -5.82
N ILE A 14 3.29 10.46 -5.38
CA ILE A 14 3.58 10.78 -3.98
C ILE A 14 2.24 10.86 -3.25
N LEU A 15 2.11 10.08 -2.18
CA LEU A 15 0.95 10.07 -1.30
C LEU A 15 1.08 11.15 -0.23
N ALA A 16 2.23 11.23 0.44
CA ALA A 16 2.45 12.18 1.52
C ALA A 16 3.94 12.47 1.71
N ARG A 17 4.25 13.58 2.38
CA ARG A 17 5.60 13.96 2.83
C ARG A 17 5.53 14.51 4.24
N GLY A 18 6.51 14.17 5.07
CA GLY A 18 6.60 14.67 6.44
C GLY A 18 7.61 13.89 7.26
N GLY A 19 8.08 14.47 8.37
CA GLY A 19 9.05 13.82 9.26
C GLY A 19 10.35 13.39 8.57
N GLY A 20 10.76 14.07 7.50
CA GLY A 20 11.96 13.73 6.73
C GLY A 20 11.83 12.49 5.84
N VAL A 21 10.59 12.08 5.51
CA VAL A 21 10.30 10.99 4.56
C VAL A 21 9.26 11.39 3.51
N ALA A 22 9.29 10.69 2.38
CA ALA A 22 8.26 10.71 1.35
C ALA A 22 7.62 9.32 1.21
N LEU A 23 6.29 9.28 1.25
CA LEU A 23 5.48 8.08 1.00
C LEU A 23 4.98 8.12 -0.43
N LEU A 24 5.23 7.07 -1.20
CA LEU A 24 4.86 7.01 -2.62
C LEU A 24 4.26 5.64 -2.94
N HIS A 25 3.30 5.60 -3.84
CA HIS A 25 2.88 4.35 -4.45
C HIS A 25 3.47 4.24 -5.86
N ASN A 26 3.98 3.08 -6.22
CA ASN A 26 4.54 2.79 -7.55
C ASN A 26 3.48 2.21 -8.51
N GLY A 27 2.29 2.77 -8.41
CA GLY A 27 1.12 2.32 -9.17
C GLY A 27 0.28 1.26 -8.48
N ILE A 28 -0.96 1.15 -8.97
CA ILE A 28 -1.96 0.20 -8.49
C ILE A 28 -2.46 -0.58 -9.69
N ILE A 29 -2.37 -1.90 -9.61
CA ILE A 29 -2.67 -2.82 -10.69
C ILE A 29 -3.89 -3.65 -10.31
N ASP A 30 -4.83 -3.76 -11.24
CA ASP A 30 -5.88 -4.75 -11.19
C ASP A 30 -5.44 -6.03 -11.90
N GLY A 31 -5.13 -7.07 -11.13
CA GLY A 31 -4.77 -8.39 -11.65
C GLY A 31 -5.93 -9.38 -11.61
N PRO A 32 -5.77 -10.54 -12.28
CA PRO A 32 -6.80 -11.58 -12.34
C PRO A 32 -7.19 -12.12 -10.96
N HIS A 33 -6.30 -12.06 -9.97
CA HIS A 33 -6.52 -12.55 -8.60
C HIS A 33 -6.78 -11.44 -7.57
N GLY A 34 -6.80 -10.18 -7.99
CA GLY A 34 -7.09 -9.02 -7.14
C GLY A 34 -6.13 -7.85 -7.35
N LEU A 35 -6.19 -6.89 -6.42
CA LEU A 35 -5.40 -5.68 -6.51
C LEU A 35 -3.97 -5.91 -6.02
N MET A 36 -3.02 -5.29 -6.70
CA MET A 36 -1.64 -5.21 -6.28
C MET A 36 -1.22 -3.75 -6.23
N MET A 37 -0.46 -3.38 -5.20
CA MET A 37 0.17 -2.08 -5.12
C MET A 37 1.57 -2.22 -4.52
N VAL A 38 2.45 -1.32 -4.90
CA VAL A 38 3.77 -1.18 -4.30
C VAL A 38 3.84 0.18 -3.64
N ILE A 39 4.31 0.22 -2.39
CA ILE A 39 4.53 1.45 -1.64
C ILE A 39 6.00 1.55 -1.30
N ASP A 40 6.60 2.67 -1.64
CA ASP A 40 7.94 3.02 -1.23
C ASP A 40 7.86 4.11 -0.14
N ILE A 41 8.82 4.09 0.77
CA ILE A 41 9.08 5.12 1.76
C ILE A 41 10.52 5.53 1.54
N LEU A 42 10.75 6.78 1.18
CA LEU A 42 12.07 7.32 0.91
C LEU A 42 12.45 8.33 1.99
N GLU A 43 13.66 8.23 2.51
CA GLU A 43 14.23 9.22 3.42
C GLU A 43 14.71 10.44 2.63
N GLU A 44 14.42 11.63 3.13
CA GLU A 44 15.08 12.85 2.68
C GLU A 44 16.56 12.83 3.11
N PRO A 45 17.51 13.10 2.21
CA PRO A 45 18.94 13.05 2.53
C PRO A 45 19.29 13.84 3.80
N GLY A 46 19.87 13.15 4.78
CA GLY A 46 20.32 13.76 6.05
C GLY A 46 19.28 13.81 7.16
N SER A 47 18.04 13.36 6.94
CA SER A 47 17.01 13.36 7.99
C SER A 47 17.24 12.27 9.05
N GLY A 48 17.83 11.14 8.68
CA GLY A 48 18.03 9.98 9.56
C GLY A 48 16.72 9.26 9.93
N ALA A 49 15.60 9.60 9.29
CA ALA A 49 14.27 9.16 9.69
C ALA A 49 14.07 7.64 9.57
N LEU A 50 14.74 6.97 8.62
CA LEU A 50 14.67 5.51 8.43
C LEU A 50 15.82 4.75 9.09
N ARG A 51 16.72 5.44 9.81
CA ARG A 51 17.93 4.83 10.41
C ARG A 51 17.73 4.28 11.82
N THR A 52 16.53 4.37 12.38
CA THR A 52 16.20 3.82 13.70
C THR A 52 15.85 2.33 13.61
N PRO A 53 16.45 1.46 14.46
CA PRO A 53 16.38 0.00 14.31
C PRO A 53 15.05 -0.66 14.73
N THR A 54 13.93 0.07 14.81
CA THR A 54 12.64 -0.44 15.32
C THR A 54 11.59 -0.78 14.26
N TRP A 55 11.91 -0.69 12.96
CA TRP A 55 11.04 -1.11 11.86
C TRP A 55 11.07 -2.65 11.70
N LYS A 56 10.68 -3.40 12.74
CA LYS A 56 10.72 -4.87 12.74
C LYS A 56 9.39 -5.50 12.36
N GLY A 57 9.45 -6.48 11.43
CA GLY A 57 8.79 -7.78 11.62
C GLY A 57 8.43 -8.54 10.34
N PRO A 58 8.49 -9.89 10.33
CA PRO A 58 7.43 -10.71 9.77
C PRO A 58 6.33 -10.90 10.82
N GLY A 59 5.14 -10.37 10.56
CA GLY A 59 3.92 -10.64 11.35
C GLY A 59 3.54 -9.64 12.46
N LEU A 60 4.21 -8.50 12.61
CA LEU A 60 3.81 -7.39 13.49
C LEU A 60 3.80 -6.08 12.69
N PRO A 61 3.00 -5.06 13.08
CA PRO A 61 2.57 -4.02 12.16
C PRO A 61 3.78 -3.25 11.69
N SER A 62 4.11 -3.45 10.42
CA SER A 62 4.93 -2.50 9.68
C SER A 62 4.44 -1.10 10.05
N PRO A 63 5.35 -0.12 10.24
CA PRO A 63 4.93 1.27 10.43
C PRO A 63 4.01 1.73 9.30
N LEU A 64 4.05 1.04 8.16
CA LEU A 64 3.05 1.10 7.13
C LEU A 64 1.83 0.18 7.42
N THR A 65 0.69 0.79 7.72
CA THR A 65 -0.62 0.13 7.67
C THR A 65 -1.30 0.43 6.35
N VAL A 66 -1.80 -0.60 5.67
CA VAL A 66 -2.59 -0.45 4.44
C VAL A 66 -3.88 -1.20 4.57
N THR A 67 -5.00 -0.53 4.29
CA THR A 67 -6.33 -1.14 4.26
C THR A 67 -7.08 -0.69 3.02
N ALA A 68 -8.03 -1.48 2.57
CA ALA A 68 -8.98 -1.09 1.55
C ALA A 68 -10.37 -1.02 2.17
N THR A 69 -11.20 -0.10 1.71
CA THR A 69 -12.63 -0.07 2.01
C THR A 69 -13.38 -0.40 0.75
N GLY A 70 -14.14 -1.50 0.76
CA GLY A 70 -14.95 -1.92 -0.37
C GLY A 70 -16.20 -1.06 -0.56
N PRO A 71 -16.98 -1.27 -1.63
CA PRO A 71 -18.19 -0.48 -1.93
C PRO A 71 -19.26 -0.55 -0.84
N ALA A 72 -19.30 -1.65 -0.08
CA ALA A 72 -20.23 -1.85 1.02
C ALA A 72 -19.77 -1.18 2.34
N GLY A 73 -18.60 -0.53 2.35
CA GLY A 73 -18.03 0.09 3.56
C GLY A 73 -17.19 -0.86 4.42
N ASP A 74 -17.10 -2.14 4.06
CA ASP A 74 -16.29 -3.10 4.79
C ASP A 74 -14.79 -2.80 4.65
N VAL A 75 -14.09 -2.79 5.79
CA VAL A 75 -12.64 -2.71 5.82
C VAL A 75 -12.05 -4.07 5.46
N VAL A 76 -11.17 -4.08 4.47
CA VAL A 76 -10.46 -5.24 3.97
C VAL A 76 -8.97 -5.05 4.24
N THR A 77 -8.38 -6.03 4.91
CA THR A 77 -6.94 -6.09 5.11
C THR A 77 -6.26 -6.75 3.90
N PRO A 78 -5.00 -6.38 3.60
CA PRO A 78 -4.22 -7.06 2.59
C PRO A 78 -4.11 -8.56 2.86
N LYS A 79 -4.14 -9.36 1.80
CA LYS A 79 -3.86 -10.80 1.86
C LYS A 79 -2.37 -11.05 2.11
N VAL A 80 -1.51 -10.29 1.46
CA VAL A 80 -0.05 -10.37 1.58
C VAL A 80 0.50 -8.97 1.67
N ILE A 81 1.41 -8.76 2.62
CA ILE A 81 2.31 -7.61 2.69
C ILE A 81 3.71 -8.20 2.85
N THR A 82 4.56 -8.01 1.86
CA THR A 82 6.00 -8.31 1.97
C THR A 82 6.79 -7.02 1.87
N SER A 83 7.91 -6.94 2.56
CA SER A 83 8.72 -5.75 2.58
C SER A 83 10.20 -6.05 2.43
N ASP A 84 10.90 -5.16 1.76
CA ASP A 84 12.33 -5.06 1.68
C ASP A 84 12.76 -3.61 1.98
N GLY A 85 14.03 -3.41 2.30
CA GLY A 85 14.50 -2.07 2.64
C GLY A 85 15.95 -2.03 3.09
N GLY A 86 16.47 -0.82 3.20
CA GLY A 86 17.82 -0.52 3.65
C GLY A 86 17.94 0.94 4.10
N PRO A 87 19.17 1.42 4.35
CA PRO A 87 19.37 2.81 4.73
C PRO A 87 18.78 3.76 3.69
N GLY A 88 17.84 4.59 4.13
CA GLY A 88 17.21 5.61 3.29
C GLY A 88 16.03 5.16 2.44
N TYR A 89 15.63 3.88 2.46
CA TYR A 89 14.41 3.43 1.78
C TYR A 89 13.77 2.17 2.39
N HIS A 90 12.46 2.08 2.27
CA HIS A 90 11.70 0.85 2.49
C HIS A 90 10.67 0.67 1.39
N ARG A 91 10.42 -0.58 0.99
CA ARG A 91 9.46 -0.94 -0.04
C ARG A 91 8.52 -2.02 0.49
N PHE A 92 7.26 -1.90 0.11
CA PHE A 92 6.17 -2.79 0.49
C PHE A 92 5.42 -3.23 -0.75
N VAL A 93 5.32 -4.54 -0.94
CA VAL A 93 4.47 -5.15 -1.96
C VAL A 93 3.22 -5.67 -1.27
N ILE A 94 2.07 -5.13 -1.68
CA ILE A 94 0.78 -5.35 -1.03
C ILE A 94 -0.19 -5.95 -2.03
N THR A 95 -0.91 -6.98 -1.62
CA THR A 95 -1.97 -7.59 -2.44
C THR A 95 -3.28 -7.70 -1.68
N PHE A 96 -4.38 -7.43 -2.37
CA PHE A 96 -5.73 -7.71 -1.91
C PHE A 96 -6.32 -8.84 -2.73
N GLY A 97 -6.89 -9.84 -2.07
CA GLY A 97 -7.57 -10.91 -2.78
C GLY A 97 -8.87 -10.43 -3.42
N ARG A 98 -9.19 -10.99 -4.59
CA ARG A 98 -10.51 -10.86 -5.23
C ARG A 98 -11.49 -11.97 -4.82
N TYR A 99 -11.00 -13.16 -4.46
CA TYR A 99 -11.83 -14.35 -4.24
C TYR A 99 -11.53 -15.06 -2.91
N GLY A 100 -12.55 -15.61 -2.24
CA GLY A 100 -12.44 -16.36 -0.96
C GLY A 100 -12.73 -15.53 0.30
N LYS A 101 -12.40 -16.06 1.49
CA LYS A 101 -12.46 -15.37 2.80
C LYS A 101 -11.04 -14.99 3.27
N PRO A 102 -10.76 -13.87 3.97
CA PRO A 102 -11.64 -12.76 4.46
C PRO A 102 -12.32 -11.92 3.35
N PRO A 103 -13.08 -10.84 3.64
CA PRO A 103 -13.70 -9.96 2.64
C PRO A 103 -12.74 -9.54 1.51
N ARG A 104 -13.30 -9.22 0.34
CA ARG A 104 -12.56 -9.10 -0.92
C ARG A 104 -12.80 -7.77 -1.59
N VAL A 105 -11.85 -7.38 -2.43
CA VAL A 105 -11.82 -6.06 -3.03
C VAL A 105 -11.90 -6.20 -4.56
N SER A 106 -12.91 -5.56 -5.14
CA SER A 106 -12.92 -5.21 -6.56
C SER A 106 -12.47 -3.74 -6.70
N PRO A 107 -11.78 -3.36 -7.78
CA PRO A 107 -11.35 -1.96 -7.94
C PRO A 107 -12.51 -0.95 -7.90
N ARG A 108 -13.64 -1.34 -8.48
CA ARG A 108 -14.80 -0.48 -8.65
C ARG A 108 -15.39 -0.15 -7.28
N GLY A 109 -15.28 1.12 -6.88
CA GLY A 109 -15.82 1.61 -5.62
C GLY A 109 -14.92 1.38 -4.41
N THR A 110 -13.65 1.09 -4.64
CA THR A 110 -12.67 0.86 -3.56
C THR A 110 -11.89 2.13 -3.23
N ARG A 111 -11.66 2.33 -1.94
CA ARG A 111 -10.68 3.30 -1.42
C ARG A 111 -9.57 2.57 -0.68
N ILE A 112 -8.33 2.94 -0.93
CA ILE A 112 -7.18 2.36 -0.23
C ILE A 112 -6.61 3.40 0.71
N THR A 113 -6.62 3.13 2.00
CA THR A 113 -6.01 3.98 3.02
C THR A 113 -4.61 3.45 3.34
N VAL A 114 -3.63 4.34 3.26
CA VAL A 114 -2.23 4.09 3.56
C VAL A 114 -1.84 5.00 4.71
N SER A 115 -1.35 4.40 5.80
CA SER A 115 -0.89 5.13 6.98
C SER A 115 0.55 4.73 7.31
N LEU A 116 1.38 5.70 7.63
CA LEU A 116 2.76 5.53 8.07
C LEU A 116 2.95 6.18 9.45
N ASP A 117 3.25 5.36 10.47
CA ASP A 117 3.48 5.82 11.84
C ASP A 117 4.75 5.21 12.45
N PRO A 118 5.71 6.02 12.94
CA PRO A 118 5.84 7.48 12.72
C PRO A 118 6.19 7.82 11.25
N PRO A 119 5.93 9.05 10.76
CA PRO A 119 5.62 10.27 11.53
C PRO A 119 4.13 10.65 11.59
N GLY A 120 3.20 9.74 11.29
CA GLY A 120 1.76 10.03 11.29
C GLY A 120 1.26 10.56 9.96
N LEU A 121 1.75 10.00 8.86
CA LEU A 121 1.24 10.30 7.52
C LEU A 121 0.07 9.38 7.21
N THR A 122 -1.04 9.92 6.73
CA THR A 122 -2.17 9.12 6.25
C THR A 122 -2.68 9.70 4.96
N GLU A 123 -2.87 8.85 3.96
CA GLU A 123 -3.41 9.22 2.66
C GLU A 123 -4.41 8.18 2.15
N THR A 124 -5.39 8.62 1.37
CA THR A 124 -6.40 7.74 0.76
C THR A 124 -6.33 7.80 -0.75
N VAL A 125 -6.14 6.66 -1.40
CA VAL A 125 -6.24 6.51 -2.86
C VAL A 125 -7.65 6.06 -3.23
N ASP A 126 -8.39 6.92 -3.90
CA ASP A 126 -9.73 6.61 -4.41
C ASP A 126 -9.65 5.97 -5.82
N LEU A 127 -10.17 4.74 -5.94
CA LEU A 127 -10.30 3.97 -7.19
C LEU A 127 -11.73 3.99 -7.75
N THR A 128 -12.65 4.75 -7.15
CA THR A 128 -14.01 4.92 -7.67
C THR A 128 -13.97 5.43 -9.11
N GLY A 129 -14.73 4.77 -10.00
CA GLY A 129 -14.81 5.14 -11.42
C GLY A 129 -13.62 4.72 -12.30
N ARG A 130 -12.70 3.88 -11.82
CA ARG A 130 -11.55 3.35 -12.60
C ARG A 130 -11.75 1.92 -13.09
#